data_AF-A0A2A8HXD2-F1
#
_entry.id   AF-A0A2A8HXD2-F1
#
_cell.length_a   1.000
_cell.length_b   1.000
_cell.length_c   1.000
_cell.angle_alpha   90.00
_cell.angle_beta   90.00
_cell.angle_gamma   90.00
#
_symmetry.space_group_name_H-M   'P 1'
#
loop_
_entity.id
_entity.type
_entity.pdbx_description
1 polymer ?
#
loop_
_entity_poly.entity_id
_entity_poly.type
_entity_poly.pdbx_seq_one_letter_code
_entity_poly.pdbx_strand_id
1 'polypeptide(L)'
;MTRQDRLQTFVSLSVGNWVRQCAADHGVSVSVFIRDLIVAAWQRDNEAKERPAGLDPARQAIFISVALDALLASHPDASLRDRTHEAYRRRLERLGLPVNANMGGQSHEA
;
A
#
# COMPACT_ATOMS: atom_id res chain seq x y z
N MET A 1 16.25 25.53 -17.95
CA MET A 1 14.81 25.81 -17.77
C MET A 1 14.06 24.55 -18.20
N THR A 2 13.40 23.85 -17.28
CA THR A 2 12.55 22.69 -17.61
C THR A 2 11.33 23.19 -18.37
N ARG A 3 11.09 22.65 -19.57
CA ARG A 3 9.97 23.06 -20.43
C ARG A 3 8.67 22.53 -19.82
N GLN A 4 7.79 23.43 -19.38
CA GLN A 4 6.45 23.05 -18.93
C GLN A 4 5.56 22.80 -20.14
N ASP A 5 4.77 21.73 -20.10
CA ASP A 5 3.75 21.43 -21.10
C ASP A 5 2.35 21.83 -20.60
N ARG A 6 1.43 22.14 -21.52
CA ARG A 6 0.06 22.54 -21.20
C ARG A 6 -0.92 21.45 -21.59
N LEU A 7 -1.54 20.85 -20.59
CA LEU A 7 -2.63 19.90 -20.78
C LEU A 7 -3.99 20.63 -20.78
N GLN A 8 -4.80 20.38 -21.80
CA GLN A 8 -6.19 20.82 -21.88
C GLN A 8 -7.09 19.59 -21.95
N THR A 9 -8.19 19.59 -21.20
CA THR A 9 -9.16 18.49 -21.17
C THR A 9 -10.57 19.02 -21.04
N PHE A 10 -11.54 18.21 -21.46
CA PHE A 10 -12.96 18.49 -21.29
C PHE A 10 -13.49 17.76 -20.07
N VAL A 11 -14.23 18.47 -19.24
CA VAL A 11 -14.91 17.92 -18.06
C VAL A 11 -16.37 18.36 -18.07
N SER A 12 -17.24 17.62 -17.37
CA SER A 12 -18.61 18.06 -17.17
C SER A 12 -18.66 19.37 -16.37
N LEU A 13 -19.75 20.13 -16.52
CA LEU A 13 -19.93 21.40 -15.82
C LEU A 13 -19.82 21.23 -14.29
N SER A 14 -20.41 20.16 -13.76
CA SER A 14 -20.39 19.84 -12.33
C SER A 14 -18.96 19.63 -11.81
N VAL A 15 -18.12 18.91 -12.57
CA VAL A 15 -16.72 18.70 -12.21
C VAL A 15 -15.94 20.01 -12.29
N GLY A 16 -16.15 20.80 -13.34
CA GLY A 16 -15.49 22.10 -13.48
C GLY A 16 -15.83 23.07 -12.35
N ASN A 17 -17.08 23.08 -11.88
CA ASN A 17 -17.51 23.91 -10.75
C ASN A 17 -16.93 23.41 -9.43
N TRP A 18 -16.94 22.09 -9.20
CA TRP A 18 -16.32 21.49 -8.02
C TRP A 18 -14.83 21.84 -7.92
N VAL A 19 -14.07 21.69 -9.02
CA VAL A 19 -12.65 22.05 -9.07
C VAL A 19 -12.43 23.54 -8.74
N ARG A 20 -13.25 24.43 -9.29
CA ARG A 20 -13.17 25.87 -9.02
C ARG A 20 -13.41 26.17 -7.55
N GLN A 21 -14.42 25.53 -6.93
CA GLN A 21 -14.71 25.70 -5.52
C GLN A 21 -13.54 25.21 -4.66
N CYS A 22 -13.03 24.00 -4.91
CA CYS A 22 -11.90 23.48 -4.16
C CYS A 22 -10.67 24.37 -4.27
N ALA A 23 -10.34 24.89 -5.46
CA ALA A 23 -9.22 25.81 -5.62
C ALA A 23 -9.41 27.09 -4.79
N ALA A 24 -10.63 27.63 -4.75
CA ALA A 24 -10.96 28.78 -3.92
C ALA A 24 -10.83 28.48 -2.42
N ASP A 25 -11.33 27.33 -1.96
CA ASP A 25 -11.24 26.89 -0.56
C ASP A 25 -9.78 26.72 -0.10
N HIS A 26 -8.89 26.33 -1.01
CA HIS A 26 -7.45 26.19 -0.76
C HIS A 26 -6.66 27.49 -0.98
N GLY A 27 -7.31 28.58 -1.42
CA GLY A 27 -6.66 29.87 -1.69
C GLY A 27 -5.66 29.83 -2.86
N VAL A 28 -5.84 28.94 -3.82
CA VAL A 28 -4.92 28.75 -4.96
C VAL A 28 -5.63 28.89 -6.31
N SER A 29 -4.87 29.02 -7.39
CA SER A 29 -5.46 28.99 -8.73
C SER A 29 -5.92 27.59 -9.11
N VAL A 30 -6.91 27.52 -10.00
CA VAL A 30 -7.41 26.24 -10.57
C VAL A 30 -6.29 25.43 -11.22
N SER A 31 -5.34 26.09 -11.90
CA SER A 31 -4.21 25.40 -12.53
C SER A 31 -3.24 24.80 -11.51
N VAL A 32 -3.01 25.47 -10.38
CA VAL A 32 -2.21 24.96 -9.27
C VAL A 32 -2.91 23.74 -8.66
N PHE A 33 -4.19 23.86 -8.33
CA PHE A 33 -4.96 22.77 -7.75
C PHE A 33 -4.98 21.52 -8.64
N ILE A 34 -5.27 21.67 -9.95
CA ILE A 34 -5.26 20.53 -10.89
C ILE A 34 -3.84 19.95 -11.04
N ARG A 35 -2.82 20.80 -11.17
CA ARG A 35 -1.44 20.32 -11.30
C ARG A 35 -1.05 19.48 -10.10
N ASP A 36 -1.36 19.93 -8.89
CA ASP A 36 -0.96 19.23 -7.66
C ASP A 36 -1.67 17.86 -7.57
N LEU A 37 -2.94 17.77 -7.99
CA LEU A 37 -3.65 16.49 -8.13
C LEU A 37 -2.99 15.55 -9.16
N ILE A 38 -2.61 16.08 -10.33
CA ILE A 38 -1.96 15.30 -11.40
C ILE A 38 -0.57 14.82 -10.95
N VAL A 39 0.23 15.68 -10.32
CA VAL A 39 1.56 15.34 -9.82
C VAL A 39 1.47 14.28 -8.73
N ALA A 40 0.54 14.42 -7.77
CA ALA A 40 0.33 13.41 -6.74
C ALA A 40 -0.11 12.06 -7.32
N ALA A 41 -0.97 12.06 -8.35
CA ALA A 41 -1.36 10.83 -9.04
C ALA A 41 -0.18 10.20 -9.79
N TRP A 42 0.61 11.01 -10.49
CA TRP A 42 1.81 10.55 -11.20
C TRP A 42 2.86 9.98 -10.24
N GLN A 43 3.13 10.66 -9.13
CA GLN A 43 4.07 10.18 -8.10
C GLN A 43 3.65 8.82 -7.56
N ARG A 44 2.37 8.63 -7.19
CA ARG A 44 1.90 7.32 -6.70
C ARG A 44 2.09 6.19 -7.72
N ASP A 45 1.87 6.46 -9.01
CA ASP A 45 2.01 5.46 -10.07
C ASP A 45 3.48 5.17 -10.42
N ASN A 46 4.37 6.16 -10.27
CA ASN A 46 5.78 6.01 -10.63
C ASN A 46 6.65 5.58 -9.44
N GLU A 47 6.33 5.96 -8.21
CA GLU A 47 6.99 5.44 -7.00
C GLU A 47 6.82 3.92 -6.86
N ALA A 48 5.73 3.36 -7.37
CA ALA A 48 5.52 1.91 -7.43
C ALA A 48 6.44 1.23 -8.47
N LYS A 49 6.79 1.93 -9.55
CA LYS A 49 7.61 1.43 -10.66
C LYS A 49 9.11 1.59 -10.43
N GLU A 50 9.52 2.66 -9.75
CA GLU A 50 10.92 2.95 -9.44
C GLU A 50 11.39 2.32 -8.12
N ARG A 51 10.50 1.63 -7.40
CA ARG A 51 10.86 0.98 -6.14
C ARG A 51 11.92 -0.10 -6.41
N PRO A 52 13.12 0.00 -5.81
CA PRO A 52 14.10 -1.08 -5.87
C PRO A 52 13.44 -2.39 -5.44
N ALA A 53 13.74 -3.51 -6.09
CA ALA A 53 13.10 -4.80 -5.77
C ALA A 53 13.26 -5.21 -4.29
N GLY A 54 14.26 -4.69 -3.56
CA GLY A 54 14.43 -4.88 -2.12
C GLY A 54 13.51 -4.03 -1.23
N LEU A 55 12.84 -3.02 -1.78
CA LEU A 55 11.86 -2.18 -1.11
C LEU A 55 10.41 -2.54 -1.45
N ASP A 56 10.18 -3.49 -2.35
CA ASP A 56 8.84 -4.02 -2.64
C ASP A 56 8.20 -4.58 -1.35
N PRO A 57 7.08 -4.01 -0.87
CA PRO A 57 6.43 -4.45 0.36
C PRO A 57 6.02 -5.92 0.31
N ALA A 58 5.69 -6.47 -0.87
CA ALA A 58 5.35 -7.87 -1.02
C ALA A 58 6.56 -8.77 -0.74
N ARG A 59 7.71 -8.47 -1.36
CA ARG A 59 8.97 -9.18 -1.10
C ARG A 59 9.45 -9.04 0.33
N GLN A 60 9.30 -7.85 0.93
CA GLN A 60 9.64 -7.64 2.34
C GLN A 60 8.75 -8.46 3.27
N ALA A 61 7.43 -8.48 3.03
CA ALA A 61 6.50 -9.28 3.81
C ALA A 61 6.82 -10.78 3.72
N ILE A 62 7.13 -11.28 2.52
CA ILE A 62 7.56 -12.67 2.32
C ILE A 62 8.87 -12.95 3.08
N PHE A 63 9.88 -12.08 2.95
CA PHE A 63 11.15 -12.24 3.65
C PHE A 63 10.97 -12.27 5.18
N ILE A 64 10.17 -11.35 5.73
CA ILE A 64 9.87 -11.31 7.17
C ILE A 64 9.18 -12.60 7.62
N SER A 65 8.20 -13.09 6.86
CA SER A 65 7.50 -14.34 7.17
C SER A 65 8.47 -15.53 7.19
N VAL A 66 9.33 -15.65 6.17
CA VAL A 66 10.31 -16.75 6.07
C VAL A 66 11.36 -16.67 7.18
N ALA A 67 11.88 -15.47 7.45
CA ALA A 67 12.87 -15.25 8.51
C ALA A 67 12.28 -15.57 9.89
N LEU A 68 11.04 -15.14 10.17
CA LEU A 68 10.35 -15.45 11.42
C LEU A 68 10.14 -16.97 11.57
N ASP A 69 9.69 -17.65 10.53
CA ASP A 69 9.51 -19.11 10.57
C ASP A 69 10.84 -19.84 10.81
N ALA A 70 11.94 -19.41 10.19
CA ALA A 70 13.27 -20.00 10.42
C ALA A 70 13.75 -19.80 11.87
N LEU A 71 13.51 -18.61 12.44
CA LEU A 71 13.83 -18.32 13.84
C LEU A 71 12.99 -19.15 14.81
N LEU A 72 11.69 -19.33 14.52
CA LEU A 72 10.79 -20.12 15.36
C LEU A 72 11.08 -21.62 15.25
N ALA A 73 11.40 -22.12 14.05
CA ALA A 73 11.71 -23.52 13.82
C ALA A 73 13.04 -23.95 14.45
N SER A 74 14.01 -23.04 14.57
CA SER A 74 15.29 -23.29 15.23
C SER A 74 15.24 -23.12 16.76
N HIS A 75 14.10 -22.70 17.31
CA HIS A 75 13.95 -22.43 18.73
C HIS A 75 13.77 -23.73 19.55
N PRO A 76 14.38 -23.87 20.74
CA PRO A 76 14.26 -25.08 21.56
C PRO A 76 12.83 -25.40 22.03
N ASP A 77 12.00 -24.36 22.19
CA ASP A 77 10.58 -24.49 22.53
C ASP A 77 9.74 -24.68 21.26
N ALA A 78 9.32 -25.92 21.00
CA ALA A 78 8.49 -26.30 19.86
C ALA A 78 7.09 -25.66 19.87
N SER A 79 6.58 -25.23 21.03
CA SER A 79 5.27 -24.58 21.15
C SER A 79 5.28 -23.09 20.81
N LEU A 80 6.48 -22.48 20.69
CA LEU A 80 6.63 -21.05 20.50
C LEU A 80 6.04 -20.58 19.15
N ARG A 81 6.14 -21.44 18.13
CA ARG A 81 5.61 -21.15 16.79
C ARG A 81 4.09 -20.94 16.83
N ASP A 82 3.35 -21.89 17.38
CA ASP A 82 1.89 -21.85 17.47
C ASP A 82 1.40 -20.65 18.29
N ARG A 83 2.04 -20.40 19.44
CA ARG A 83 1.72 -19.24 20.30
C ARG A 83 1.94 -17.91 19.60
N THR A 84 2.97 -17.82 18.75
CA THR A 84 3.26 -16.61 17.95
C THR A 84 2.17 -16.37 16.91
N HIS A 85 1.76 -17.40 16.16
CA HIS A 85 0.66 -17.28 15.19
C HIS A 85 -0.67 -16.94 15.86
N GLU A 86 -0.96 -17.50 17.03
CA GLU A 86 -2.17 -17.19 17.79
C GLU A 86 -2.16 -15.74 18.32
N ALA A 87 -1.02 -15.27 18.82
CA ALA A 87 -0.86 -13.87 19.24
C ALA A 87 -1.03 -12.91 18.06
N TYR A 88 -0.52 -13.27 16.87
CA TYR A 88 -0.71 -12.50 15.65
C TYR A 88 -2.19 -12.43 15.25
N ARG A 89 -2.91 -13.56 15.23
CA ARG A 89 -4.37 -13.59 14.95
C ARG A 89 -5.16 -12.68 15.89
N ARG A 90 -4.93 -12.80 17.21
CA ARG A 90 -5.57 -11.93 18.22
C ARG A 90 -5.27 -10.45 18.00
N ARG A 91 -4.09 -10.10 17.49
CA ARG A 91 -3.71 -8.71 17.19
C ARG A 91 -4.45 -8.18 15.96
N LEU A 92 -4.59 -8.98 14.91
CA LEU A 92 -5.37 -8.60 13.72
C LEU A 92 -6.83 -8.37 14.07
N GLU A 93 -7.44 -9.27 14.85
CA GLU A 93 -8.83 -9.14 15.32
C GLU A 93 -9.05 -7.85 16.10
N ARG A 94 -8.15 -7.50 17.02
CA ARG A 94 -8.21 -6.24 17.79
C ARG A 94 -8.11 -4.98 16.92
N LEU A 95 -7.47 -5.08 15.78
CA LEU A 95 -7.29 -3.97 14.84
C LEU A 95 -8.36 -3.94 13.74
N GLY A 96 -9.32 -4.88 13.75
CA GLY A 96 -10.34 -5.01 12.71
C GLY A 96 -9.77 -5.40 11.33
N LEU A 97 -8.58 -5.98 11.30
CA LEU A 97 -7.92 -6.43 10.07
C LEU A 97 -8.38 -7.86 9.75
N PRO A 98 -8.75 -8.16 8.48
CA PRO A 98 -9.24 -9.48 8.10
C PRO A 98 -8.15 -10.55 8.27
N VAL A 99 -8.47 -11.61 8.99
CA VAL A 99 -7.61 -12.81 9.10
C VAL A 99 -7.90 -13.69 7.88
N ASN A 100 -7.08 -13.58 6.85
CA ASN A 100 -7.17 -14.50 5.71
C ASN A 100 -6.61 -15.86 6.14
N ALA A 101 -7.50 -16.80 6.48
CA ALA A 101 -7.18 -18.13 6.97
C ALA A 101 -6.72 -19.11 5.88
N ASN A 102 -5.84 -18.69 4.95
CA ASN A 102 -5.29 -19.59 3.94
C ASN A 102 -3.76 -19.60 3.96
N MET A 103 -3.19 -19.80 5.15
CA MET A 103 -1.79 -20.16 5.34
C MET A 103 -1.77 -21.61 5.82
N GLY A 104 -1.75 -22.56 4.88
CA GLY A 104 -1.68 -23.98 5.20
C GLY A 104 -1.66 -24.82 3.92
N GLY A 105 -0.46 -25.17 3.48
CA GLY A 105 -0.28 -26.15 2.41
C GLY A 105 -0.96 -27.47 2.77
N GLN A 106 -1.75 -27.99 1.84
CA GLN A 106 -2.22 -29.36 1.89
C GLN A 106 -1.02 -30.28 1.67
N SER A 107 -0.36 -30.67 2.75
CA SER A 107 0.43 -31.89 2.79
C SER A 107 -0.50 -33.02 3.28
N HIS A 108 -0.98 -33.82 2.34
CA HIS A 108 -1.22 -35.23 2.62
C HIS A 108 -0.99 -36.04 1.34
N GLU A 109 0.17 -36.68 1.31
CA GLU A 109 0.41 -37.88 0.51
C GLU A 109 -0.62 -38.96 0.90
N ALA A 110 -1.19 -39.61 -0.12
CA ALA A 110 -1.70 -40.98 -0.06
C ALA A 110 -1.61 -41.56 -1.47
#